data_AF-A0A351LZA4-F1
#
_entry.id   AF-A0A351LZA4-F1
#
_cell.length_a   1.000
_cell.length_b   1.000
_cell.length_c   1.000
_cell.angle_alpha   90.00
_cell.angle_beta   90.00
_cell.angle_gamma   90.00
#
_symmetry.space_group_name_H-M   'P 1'
#
loop_
_entity.id
_entity.type
_entity.pdbx_description
1 polymer ?
#
loop_
_entity_poly.entity_id
_entity_poly.type
_entity_poly.pdbx_seq_one_letter_code
_entity_poly.pdbx_strand_id
1 'polypeptide(L)' 'FCENVYVVADSNHGFKMIGVGKLTASMLVHGEKPEELRPFTLGRYADGTTFGDRNSNCPWV' A
#
# COMPACT_ATOMS: atom_id res chain seq x y z
N PHE A 1 -7.36 9.36 18.05
CA PHE A 1 -6.18 8.74 18.73
C PHE A 1 -5.19 8.30 17.68
N CYS A 2 -3.89 8.60 17.84
CA CYS A 2 -2.79 8.28 16.89
C CYS A 2 -2.99 8.76 15.45
N GLU A 3 -3.54 9.96 15.27
CA GLU A 3 -3.81 10.55 13.94
C GLU A 3 -2.53 10.93 13.16
N ASN A 4 -1.38 10.92 13.82
CA ASN A 4 -0.07 11.24 13.25
C ASN A 4 0.83 10.00 13.02
N VAL A 5 0.25 8.79 13.03
CA VAL A 5 1.00 7.54 12.85
C VAL A 5 0.59 6.88 11.54
N TYR A 6 1.58 6.37 10.81
CA TYR A 6 1.36 5.57 9.60
C TYR A 6 2.11 4.24 9.69
N VAL A 7 1.51 3.17 9.18
CA VAL A 7 2.08 1.82 9.22
C VAL A 7 2.34 1.32 7.81
N VAL A 8 3.59 0.91 7.57
CA VAL A 8 3.98 0.10 6.42
C VAL A 8 4.43 -1.25 6.97
N ALA A 9 3.69 -2.31 6.64
CA ALA A 9 3.99 -3.67 7.07
C ALA A 9 4.07 -4.59 5.86
N ASP A 10 5.09 -5.44 5.82
CA ASP A 10 5.35 -6.39 4.75
C ASP A 10 5.43 -7.82 5.29
N SER A 11 5.16 -8.79 4.41
CA SER A 11 5.23 -10.22 4.70
C SER A 11 6.15 -10.95 3.71
N ASN A 12 7.44 -10.58 3.70
CA ASN A 12 8.58 -11.31 3.11
C ASN A 12 9.00 -10.91 1.68
N HIS A 13 8.28 -10.02 0.99
CA HIS A 13 8.64 -9.56 -0.37
C HIS A 13 8.87 -8.04 -0.48
N GLY A 14 9.03 -7.33 0.64
CA GLY A 14 9.11 -5.88 0.69
C GLY A 14 10.36 -5.29 0.01
N PHE A 15 11.45 -6.04 -0.11
CA PHE A 15 12.69 -5.52 -0.71
C PHE A 15 12.53 -5.12 -2.18
N LYS A 16 11.82 -5.93 -2.99
CA LYS A 16 11.51 -5.56 -4.39
C LYS A 16 10.50 -4.42 -4.50
N MET A 17 9.77 -4.15 -3.41
CA MET A 17 8.75 -3.12 -3.30
C MET A 17 9.32 -1.79 -2.77
N ILE A 18 10.64 -1.55 -2.88
CA ILE A 18 11.30 -0.38 -2.28
C ILE A 18 10.71 0.97 -2.74
N GLY A 19 10.10 1.01 -3.93
CA GLY A 19 9.37 2.19 -4.44
C GLY A 19 8.15 2.60 -3.60
N VAL A 20 7.58 1.70 -2.79
CA VAL A 20 6.44 1.99 -1.89
C VAL A 20 6.78 3.10 -0.89
N GLY A 21 8.03 3.22 -0.46
CA GLY A 21 8.47 4.30 0.42
C GLY A 21 8.25 5.69 -0.19
N LYS A 22 8.60 5.86 -1.47
CA LYS A 22 8.39 7.12 -2.21
C LYS A 22 6.91 7.44 -2.36
N LEU A 23 6.09 6.45 -2.71
CA LEU A 23 4.65 6.62 -2.87
C LEU A 23 3.98 6.98 -1.54
N THR A 24 4.36 6.31 -0.46
CA THR A 24 3.86 6.57 0.88
C THR A 24 4.22 7.99 1.34
N ALA A 25 5.47 8.41 1.14
CA ALA A 25 5.90 9.76 1.48
C ALA A 25 5.11 10.82 0.69
N SER A 26 4.94 10.63 -0.62
CA SER A 26 4.14 11.52 -1.46
C SER A 26 2.70 11.63 -0.97
N MET A 27 2.07 10.50 -0.64
CA MET A 27 0.71 10.46 -0.09
C MET A 27 0.59 11.21 1.23
N LEU A 28 1.55 11.03 2.14
CA LEU A 28 1.53 11.68 3.45
C LEU A 28 1.75 13.20 3.36
N VAL A 29 2.54 13.66 2.39
CA VAL A 29 2.87 15.09 2.21
C VAL A 29 1.78 15.82 1.43
N HIS A 30 1.23 15.20 0.38
CA HIS A 30 0.31 15.84 -0.56
C HIS A 30 -1.16 15.46 -0.35
N GLY A 31 -1.45 14.41 0.42
CA GLY A 31 -2.81 13.93 0.69
C GLY A 31 -3.43 13.11 -0.44
N GLU A 32 -2.74 12.92 -1.56
CA GLU A 32 -3.21 12.15 -2.70
C GLU A 32 -2.81 10.68 -2.56
N LYS A 33 -3.78 9.77 -2.56
CA LYS A 33 -3.55 8.32 -2.47
C LYS A 33 -3.20 7.76 -3.86
N PRO A 34 -1.97 7.25 -4.08
CA PRO A 34 -1.60 6.62 -5.34
C PRO A 34 -2.41 5.35 -5.57
N GLU A 35 -2.83 5.11 -6.81
CA GLU A 35 -3.60 3.91 -7.20
C GLU A 35 -2.81 2.62 -6.92
N GLU A 36 -1.49 2.65 -7.06
CA GLU A 36 -0.59 1.53 -6.79
C GLU A 36 -0.62 1.10 -5.32
N LEU A 37 -1.00 1.99 -4.39
CA LEU A 37 -1.13 1.67 -2.97
C LEU A 37 -2.52 1.16 -2.59
N ARG A 38 -3.52 1.26 -3.47
CA ARG A 38 -4.91 0.86 -3.20
C ARG A 38 -5.04 -0.58 -2.68
N PRO A 39 -4.38 -1.59 -3.28
CA PRO A 39 -4.47 -2.99 -2.82
C PRO A 39 -3.93 -3.24 -1.41
N PHE A 40 -3.03 -2.38 -0.93
CA PHE A 40 -2.31 -2.59 0.34
C PHE A 40 -3.06 -2.04 1.56
N THR A 41 -4.19 -1.36 1.37
CA THR A 41 -4.89 -0.71 2.47
C THR A 41 -5.66 -1.68 3.35
N LEU A 42 -5.61 -1.47 4.67
CA LEU A 42 -6.34 -2.30 5.64
C LEU A 42 -7.86 -2.26 5.46
N GLY A 43 -8.40 -1.16 4.93
CA GLY A 43 -9.84 -1.02 4.65
C GLY A 43 -10.40 -2.14 3.77
N ARG A 44 -9.55 -2.78 2.93
CA ARG A 44 -9.97 -3.87 2.05
C ARG A 44 -10.62 -5.05 2.78
N TYR A 45 -10.25 -5.28 4.04
CA TYR A 45 -10.84 -6.35 4.85
C TYR A 45 -12.27 -6.04 5.27
N ALA A 46 -12.58 -4.76 5.51
CA ALA A 46 -13.94 -4.32 5.80
C ALA A 46 -14.80 -4.29 4.53
N ASP A 47 -14.23 -3.82 3.41
CA ASP A 47 -14.95 -3.65 2.14
C ASP A 47 -15.06 -4.94 1.32
N GLY A 48 -14.43 -6.04 1.76
CA GLY A 48 -14.36 -7.29 1.00
C GLY A 48 -13.58 -7.19 -0.31
N THR A 49 -12.77 -6.15 -0.49
CA THR A 49 -11.98 -5.97 -1.71
C THR A 49 -10.76 -6.88 -1.69
N THR A 50 -10.51 -7.54 -2.81
CA THR A 50 -9.36 -8.43 -2.95
C THR A 50 -8.10 -7.63 -3.30
N PHE A 51 -6.94 -8.16 -2.91
CA PHE A 51 -5.64 -7.58 -3.27
C PHE A 51 -5.40 -7.59 -4.79
N GLY A 52 -5.98 -8.57 -5.47
CA GLY A 52 -5.91 -8.76 -6.92
C GLY A 52 -6.55 -10.11 -7.26
N ASP A 53 -6.70 -10.38 -8.55
CA ASP A 53 -7.15 -11.67 -9.06
C ASP A 53 -6.03 -12.72 -9.09
N ARG A 54 -4.75 -12.30 -9.22
CA ARG A 54 -3.55 -13.15 -9.24
C ARG A 54 -2.29 -12.41 -8.73
N ASN A 55 -1.26 -13.18 -8.34
CA ASN A 55 0.01 -12.68 -7.77
C ASN A 55 0.89 -11.86 -8.76
N SER A 56 0.60 -11.93 -10.06
CA SER A 56 1.41 -11.35 -11.15
C SER A 56 1.08 -9.90 -11.47
N ASN A 57 0.00 -9.33 -10.91
CA ASN A 57 -0.46 -7.97 -11.24
C ASN A 57 0.09 -6.90 -10.29
N CYS A 58 1.05 -7.25 -9.43
CA CYS A 58 1.79 -6.25 -8.69
C CYS A 58 2.60 -5.41 -9.68
N PRO A 59 2.54 -4.05 -9.64
CA PRO A 59 3.30 -3.20 -10.57
C PRO A 59 4.82 -3.35 -10.49
N TRP A 60 5.30 -4.16 -9.55
CA TRP A 60 6.69 -4.22 -9.09
C TRP A 60 7.20 -5.68 -8.97
N VAL A 61 6.45 -6.66 -9.52
CA VAL A 61 6.84 -8.07 -9.60
C VAL A 61 7.41 -8.39 -10.96
#